data_AF-A0A2V6RT86-F1
#
_entry.id   AF-A0A2V6RT86-F1
#
_cell.length_a   1.000
_cell.length_b   1.000
_cell.length_c   1.000
_cell.angle_alpha   90.00
_cell.angle_beta   90.00
_cell.angle_gamma   90.00
#
_symmetry.space_group_name_H-M   'P 1'
#
loop_
_entity.id
_entity.type
_entity.pdbx_description
1 polymer ?
#
loop_
_entity_poly.entity_id
_entity_poly.type
_entity_poly.pdbx_seq_one_letter_code
_entity_poly.pdbx_strand_id
1 'polypeptide(L)'
;MTDTRDFVRDLARENAAFWRGRDVRLDPAAPPAVRREQICYRMRQGVYNELRSVELIAAWIPHVPEREIRELLPGQLDDEQRHYQLLRTRLIELGEDPDAYRPLPEWEALFDWLVACRARPTLEKLAMFQFAGETQSCEGFETLIALAQDVDPETAELYRTRILPDEYRHAAIGRRALTLLADT
;
A
#
# COMPACT_ATOMS: atom_id res chain seq x y z
N MET A 1 32.62 -1.49 -6.05
CA MET A 1 31.60 -0.98 -5.11
C MET A 1 30.52 -0.38 -5.97
N THR A 2 29.34 -0.98 -5.97
CA THR A 2 28.19 -0.44 -6.71
C THR A 2 27.73 0.80 -5.94
N ASP A 3 27.50 1.93 -6.62
CA ASP A 3 26.90 3.10 -5.97
C ASP A 3 25.56 2.67 -5.34
N THR A 4 25.29 3.04 -4.09
CA THR A 4 24.02 2.73 -3.41
C THR A 4 22.81 3.14 -4.25
N ARG A 5 22.92 4.21 -5.06
CA ARG A 5 21.88 4.61 -6.00
C ARG A 5 21.65 3.60 -7.12
N ASP A 6 22.73 3.02 -7.65
CA ASP A 6 22.66 1.97 -8.65
C ASP A 6 22.02 0.72 -8.06
N PHE A 7 22.40 0.33 -6.84
CA PHE A 7 21.78 -0.77 -6.10
C PHE A 7 20.27 -0.57 -5.92
N VAL A 8 19.83 0.59 -5.40
CA VAL A 8 18.41 0.87 -5.18
C VAL A 8 17.62 0.88 -6.49
N ARG A 9 18.23 1.38 -7.58
CA ARG A 9 17.61 1.35 -8.91
C ARG A 9 17.44 -0.08 -9.40
N ASP A 10 18.45 -0.92 -9.26
CA ASP A 10 18.41 -2.30 -9.73
C ASP A 10 17.43 -3.14 -8.90
N LEU A 11 17.42 -2.96 -7.58
CA LEU A 11 16.43 -3.57 -6.69
C LEU A 11 14.99 -3.14 -7.06
N ALA A 12 14.78 -1.89 -7.47
CA ALA A 12 13.46 -1.43 -7.92
C ALA A 12 13.02 -2.13 -9.21
N ARG A 13 13.95 -2.37 -10.14
CA ARG A 13 13.66 -3.14 -11.37
C ARG A 13 13.32 -4.59 -11.04
N GLU A 14 14.04 -5.20 -10.11
CA GLU A 14 13.78 -6.56 -9.64
C GLU A 14 12.40 -6.67 -8.97
N ASN A 15 12.06 -5.74 -8.07
CA ASN A 15 10.75 -5.70 -7.42
C ASN A 15 9.61 -5.56 -8.47
N ALA A 16 9.75 -4.64 -9.41
CA ALA A 16 8.76 -4.47 -10.48
C ALA A 16 8.66 -5.72 -11.39
N ALA A 17 9.80 -6.36 -11.70
CA ALA A 17 9.81 -7.61 -12.46
C ALA A 17 9.14 -8.77 -11.70
N PHE A 18 9.31 -8.83 -10.38
CA PHE A 18 8.67 -9.83 -9.54
C PHE A 18 7.14 -9.70 -9.58
N TRP A 19 6.60 -8.48 -9.45
CA TRP A 19 5.15 -8.26 -9.39
C TRP A 19 4.44 -8.30 -10.74
N ARG A 20 5.17 -8.13 -11.84
CA ARG A 20 4.61 -8.10 -13.20
C ARG A 20 3.72 -9.32 -13.47
N GLY A 21 2.46 -9.05 -13.79
CA GLY A 21 1.47 -10.08 -14.13
C GLY A 21 1.03 -10.97 -12.96
N ARG A 22 1.38 -10.62 -11.71
CA ARG A 22 0.97 -11.36 -10.50
C ARG A 22 -0.25 -10.76 -9.80
N ASP A 23 -0.71 -9.58 -10.21
CA ASP A 23 -1.98 -9.05 -9.70
C ASP A 23 -3.15 -9.73 -10.40
N VAL A 24 -3.63 -10.82 -9.79
CA VAL A 24 -4.73 -11.65 -10.31
C VAL A 24 -6.11 -11.14 -9.92
N ARG A 25 -6.18 -9.98 -9.26
CA ARG A 25 -7.39 -9.59 -8.50
C ARG A 25 -8.46 -8.91 -9.35
N LEU A 26 -8.12 -8.45 -10.56
CA LEU A 26 -8.99 -7.67 -11.42
C LEU A 26 -8.96 -8.20 -12.86
N ASP A 27 -10.13 -8.35 -13.47
CA ASP A 27 -10.28 -8.72 -14.88
C ASP A 27 -10.75 -7.51 -15.69
N PRO A 28 -9.86 -6.84 -16.44
CA PRO A 28 -10.23 -5.69 -17.25
C PRO A 28 -11.20 -6.01 -18.38
N ALA A 29 -11.27 -7.25 -18.82
CA ALA A 29 -12.19 -7.69 -19.87
C ALA A 29 -13.57 -8.06 -19.34
N ALA A 30 -13.77 -8.06 -18.01
CA ALA A 30 -15.05 -8.43 -17.42
C ALA A 30 -16.17 -7.43 -17.76
N PRO A 31 -17.43 -7.90 -17.82
CA PRO A 31 -18.58 -7.02 -18.01
C PRO A 31 -18.65 -5.91 -16.94
N PRO A 32 -19.24 -4.73 -17.24
CA PRO A 32 -19.28 -3.59 -16.31
C PRO A 32 -19.77 -3.91 -14.89
N ALA A 33 -20.81 -4.75 -14.76
CA ALA A 33 -21.34 -5.16 -13.46
C ALA A 33 -20.31 -5.96 -12.63
N VAL A 34 -19.60 -6.89 -13.28
CA VAL A 34 -18.55 -7.69 -12.64
C VAL A 34 -17.35 -6.81 -12.26
N ARG A 35 -16.98 -5.85 -13.12
CA ARG A 35 -15.93 -4.88 -12.77
C ARG A 35 -16.30 -4.03 -11.55
N ARG A 36 -17.55 -3.59 -11.45
CA ARG A 36 -18.05 -2.89 -10.24
C ARG A 36 -17.93 -3.77 -8.99
N GLU A 37 -18.31 -5.04 -9.07
CA GLU A 37 -18.15 -5.98 -7.94
C GLU A 37 -16.69 -6.18 -7.55
N GLN A 38 -15.79 -6.30 -8.54
CA GLN A 38 -14.35 -6.39 -8.32
C GLN A 38 -13.79 -5.14 -7.62
N ILE A 39 -14.23 -3.95 -8.02
CA ILE A 39 -13.85 -2.67 -7.39
C ILE A 39 -14.35 -2.64 -5.94
N CYS A 40 -15.63 -2.93 -5.69
CA CYS A 40 -16.18 -2.97 -4.33
C CYS A 40 -15.43 -3.98 -3.44
N TYR A 41 -15.09 -5.16 -3.98
CA TYR A 41 -14.29 -6.16 -3.27
C TYR A 41 -12.90 -5.62 -2.92
N ARG A 42 -12.21 -4.98 -3.87
CA ARG A 42 -10.88 -4.39 -3.63
C ARG A 42 -10.93 -3.23 -2.65
N MET A 43 -11.98 -2.43 -2.66
CA MET A 43 -12.18 -1.37 -1.67
C MET A 43 -12.40 -1.92 -0.26
N ARG A 44 -13.20 -2.98 -0.11
CA ARG A 44 -13.38 -3.68 1.17
C ARG A 44 -12.06 -4.25 1.69
N GLN A 45 -11.26 -4.85 0.81
CA GLN A 45 -9.89 -5.25 1.16
C GLN A 45 -9.03 -4.04 1.54
N GLY A 46 -9.16 -2.92 0.82
CA GLY A 46 -8.48 -1.66 1.11
C GLY A 46 -8.77 -1.17 2.52
N VAL A 47 -10.05 -1.13 2.95
CA VAL A 47 -10.43 -0.78 4.34
C VAL A 47 -9.70 -1.62 5.37
N TYR A 48 -9.63 -2.95 5.17
CA TYR A 48 -8.85 -3.81 6.06
C TYR A 48 -7.37 -3.46 6.02
N ASN A 49 -6.78 -3.33 4.82
CA ASN A 49 -5.36 -3.04 4.66
C ASN A 49 -4.98 -1.71 5.32
N GLU A 50 -5.71 -0.61 5.11
CA GLU A 50 -5.37 0.70 5.69
C GLU A 50 -5.39 0.66 7.21
N LEU A 51 -6.37 -0.03 7.80
CA LEU A 51 -6.42 -0.20 9.26
C LEU A 51 -5.19 -0.97 9.77
N ARG A 52 -4.78 -2.01 9.05
CA ARG A 52 -3.60 -2.81 9.39
C ARG A 52 -2.30 -2.04 9.16
N SER A 53 -2.25 -1.15 8.16
CA SER A 53 -1.16 -0.20 7.95
C SER A 53 -1.05 0.78 9.12
N VAL A 54 -2.16 1.32 9.62
CA VAL A 54 -2.17 2.17 10.84
C VAL A 54 -1.54 1.43 12.02
N GLU A 55 -1.98 0.20 12.30
CA GLU A 55 -1.44 -0.63 13.39
C GLU A 55 0.06 -0.89 13.22
N LEU A 56 0.47 -1.22 11.99
CA LEU A 56 1.86 -1.47 11.60
C LEU A 56 2.76 -0.25 11.85
N ILE A 57 2.38 0.90 11.29
CA ILE A 57 3.18 2.12 11.38
C ILE A 57 3.23 2.62 12.83
N ALA A 58 2.12 2.55 13.56
CA ALA A 58 2.09 2.88 14.99
C ALA A 58 3.07 2.01 15.79
N ALA A 59 3.12 0.71 15.50
CA ALA A 59 4.05 -0.22 16.15
C ALA A 59 5.52 0.04 15.78
N TRP A 60 5.80 0.58 14.59
CA TRP A 60 7.16 0.80 14.10
C TRP A 60 7.79 2.10 14.58
N ILE A 61 7.02 3.18 14.73
CA ILE A 61 7.54 4.52 15.09
C ILE A 61 8.52 4.51 16.28
N PRO A 62 8.24 3.81 17.41
CA PRO A 62 9.17 3.78 18.54
C PRO A 62 10.48 3.02 18.28
N HIS A 63 10.49 2.17 17.25
CA HIS A 63 11.59 1.26 16.91
C HIS A 63 12.39 1.72 15.68
N VAL A 64 12.26 2.97 15.25
CA VAL A 64 13.08 3.59 14.20
C VAL A 64 14.01 4.62 14.84
N PRO A 65 15.28 4.28 15.11
CA PRO A 65 16.22 5.23 15.72
C PRO A 65 16.68 6.33 14.76
N GLU A 66 16.64 6.09 13.44
CA GLU A 66 17.07 7.02 12.41
C GLU A 66 16.08 8.18 12.31
N ARG A 67 16.47 9.34 12.84
CA ARG A 67 15.61 10.52 12.93
C ARG A 67 15.04 10.93 11.57
N GLU A 68 15.87 10.95 10.54
CA GLU A 68 15.54 11.35 9.16
C GLU A 68 14.45 10.48 8.52
N ILE A 69 14.22 9.29 9.08
CA ILE A 69 13.19 8.34 8.66
C ILE A 69 12.00 8.40 9.62
N ARG A 70 12.26 8.40 10.94
CA ARG A 70 11.21 8.42 11.97
C ARG A 70 10.30 9.64 11.83
N GLU A 71 10.83 10.79 11.43
CA GLU A 71 10.04 12.02 11.23
C GLU A 71 8.98 11.91 10.13
N LEU A 72 9.11 10.95 9.20
CA LEU A 72 8.17 10.75 8.09
C LEU A 72 6.98 9.85 8.45
N LEU A 73 7.17 8.93 9.41
CA LEU A 73 6.19 7.89 9.73
C LEU A 73 4.88 8.41 10.37
N PRO A 74 4.88 9.45 11.24
CA PRO A 74 3.62 10.01 11.73
C PRO A 74 2.73 10.60 10.63
N GLY A 75 3.34 11.14 9.57
CA GLY A 75 2.59 11.64 8.41
C GLY A 75 1.89 10.51 7.68
N GLN A 76 2.61 9.39 7.43
CA GLN A 76 1.98 8.21 6.86
C GLN A 76 0.87 7.66 7.76
N LEU A 77 1.10 7.55 9.08
CA LEU A 77 0.07 7.08 10.01
C LEU A 77 -1.25 7.85 9.87
N ASP A 78 -1.18 9.18 9.73
CA ASP A 78 -2.34 10.04 9.51
C ASP A 78 -2.97 9.81 8.13
N ASP A 79 -2.16 9.68 7.09
CA ASP A 79 -2.60 9.39 5.72
C ASP A 79 -3.38 8.05 5.67
N GLU A 80 -2.83 6.97 6.22
CA GLU A 80 -3.46 5.63 6.30
C GLU A 80 -4.80 5.68 7.07
N GLN A 81 -4.81 6.37 8.22
CA GLN A 81 -6.03 6.53 9.01
C GLN A 81 -7.11 7.31 8.24
N ARG A 82 -6.71 8.31 7.45
CA ARG A 82 -7.62 9.07 6.58
C ARG A 82 -8.11 8.22 5.41
N HIS A 83 -7.25 7.45 4.76
CA HIS A 83 -7.63 6.53 3.67
C HIS A 83 -8.64 5.51 4.14
N TYR A 84 -8.43 4.90 5.31
CA TYR A 84 -9.39 4.02 5.97
C TYR A 84 -10.78 4.65 6.04
N GLN A 85 -10.88 5.89 6.54
CA GLN A 85 -12.17 6.59 6.66
C GLN A 85 -12.78 6.93 5.30
N LEU A 86 -11.97 7.36 4.33
CA LEU A 86 -12.42 7.67 2.97
C LEU A 86 -13.02 6.44 2.29
N LEU A 87 -12.32 5.30 2.34
CA LEU A 87 -12.78 4.05 1.72
C LEU A 87 -14.06 3.53 2.38
N ARG A 88 -14.14 3.58 3.72
CA ARG A 88 -15.37 3.23 4.45
C ARG A 88 -16.56 4.08 4.02
N THR A 89 -16.36 5.40 4.01
CA THR A 89 -17.41 6.35 3.61
C THR A 89 -17.88 6.03 2.19
N ARG A 90 -16.95 5.83 1.26
CA ARG A 90 -17.29 5.52 -0.13
C ARG A 90 -18.03 4.19 -0.29
N LEU A 91 -17.64 3.15 0.45
CA LEU A 91 -18.35 1.87 0.44
C LEU A 91 -19.80 2.01 0.95
N ILE A 92 -20.02 2.79 2.01
CA ILE A 92 -21.37 3.06 2.52
C ILE A 92 -22.23 3.79 1.47
N GLU A 93 -21.66 4.78 0.77
CA GLU A 93 -22.35 5.49 -0.34
C GLU A 93 -22.73 4.54 -1.49
N LEU A 94 -21.91 3.53 -1.74
CA LEU A 94 -22.16 2.49 -2.75
C LEU A 94 -23.18 1.43 -2.30
N GLY A 95 -23.67 1.52 -1.05
CA GLY A 95 -24.59 0.56 -0.44
C GLY A 95 -23.92 -0.73 0.04
N GLU A 96 -22.60 -0.71 0.21
CA GLU A 96 -21.79 -1.85 0.64
C GLU A 96 -21.51 -1.79 2.16
N ASP A 97 -21.34 -2.95 2.78
CA ASP A 97 -20.82 -3.04 4.14
C ASP A 97 -19.28 -2.96 4.12
N PRO A 98 -18.66 -1.90 4.67
CA PRO A 98 -17.21 -1.77 4.69
C PRO A 98 -16.52 -2.83 5.57
N ASP A 99 -17.24 -3.43 6.52
CA ASP A 99 -16.72 -4.43 7.46
C ASP A 99 -16.96 -5.87 7.00
N ALA A 100 -17.50 -6.06 5.79
CA ALA A 100 -17.79 -7.38 5.25
C ALA A 100 -16.56 -8.13 4.73
N TYR A 101 -15.39 -7.48 4.61
CA TYR A 101 -14.18 -8.16 4.18
C TYR A 101 -13.79 -9.25 5.19
N ARG A 102 -13.41 -10.42 4.68
CA ARG A 102 -12.83 -11.51 5.47
C ARG A 102 -11.46 -11.79 4.90
N PRO A 103 -10.37 -11.39 5.57
CA PRO A 103 -9.03 -11.65 5.08
C PRO A 103 -8.77 -13.15 5.02
N LEU A 104 -7.92 -13.56 4.08
CA LEU A 104 -7.37 -14.92 4.09
C LEU A 104 -6.45 -15.08 5.32
N PRO A 105 -6.35 -16.27 5.93
CA PRO A 105 -5.45 -16.51 7.06
C PRO A 105 -4.00 -16.11 6.76
N GLU A 106 -3.51 -16.33 5.54
CA GLU A 106 -2.17 -15.93 5.10
C GLU A 106 -2.01 -14.41 5.02
N TRP A 107 -3.09 -13.69 4.72
CA TRP A 107 -3.10 -12.23 4.64
C TRP A 107 -3.08 -11.60 6.04
N GLU A 108 -3.84 -12.16 6.97
CA GLU A 108 -3.80 -11.79 8.39
C GLU A 108 -2.41 -12.06 8.99
N ALA A 109 -1.87 -13.27 8.76
CA ALA A 109 -0.55 -13.68 9.22
C ALA A 109 0.57 -12.79 8.66
N LEU A 110 0.45 -12.30 7.42
CA LEU A 110 1.37 -11.33 6.85
C LEU A 110 1.41 -10.06 7.69
N PHE A 111 0.27 -9.41 7.94
CA PHE A 111 0.24 -8.19 8.73
C PHE A 111 0.68 -8.39 10.19
N ASP A 112 0.28 -9.50 10.82
CA ASP A 112 0.76 -9.84 12.16
C ASP A 112 2.28 -9.95 12.21
N TRP A 113 2.86 -10.58 11.19
CA TRP A 113 4.30 -10.70 11.08
C TRP A 113 4.99 -9.35 10.80
N LEU A 114 4.40 -8.48 9.98
CA LEU A 114 4.90 -7.12 9.74
C LEU A 114 4.95 -6.31 11.06
N VAL A 115 3.91 -6.38 11.88
CA VAL A 115 3.83 -5.74 13.20
C VAL A 115 4.85 -6.36 14.18
N ALA A 116 5.01 -7.68 14.15
CA ALA A 116 6.03 -8.38 14.94
C ALA A 116 7.46 -7.97 14.54
N CYS A 117 7.68 -7.63 13.27
CA CYS A 117 8.97 -7.17 12.75
C CYS A 117 9.38 -5.77 13.22
N ARG A 118 8.61 -5.09 14.09
CA ARG A 118 9.00 -3.79 14.67
C ARG A 118 10.42 -3.78 15.25
N ALA A 119 10.88 -4.89 15.81
CA ALA A 119 12.21 -5.03 16.39
C ALA A 119 13.34 -5.32 15.38
N ARG A 120 13.03 -5.51 14.09
CA ARG A 120 14.03 -5.74 13.04
C ARG A 120 14.77 -4.45 12.67
N PRO A 121 15.98 -4.55 12.07
CA PRO A 121 16.71 -3.39 11.57
C PRO A 121 15.82 -2.49 10.70
N THR A 122 15.99 -1.17 10.82
CA THR A 122 15.15 -0.20 10.08
C THR A 122 15.17 -0.43 8.58
N LEU A 123 16.35 -0.71 8.03
CA LEU A 123 16.48 -1.02 6.62
C LEU A 123 15.62 -2.21 6.20
N GLU A 124 15.67 -3.33 6.93
CA GLU A 124 14.91 -4.55 6.60
C GLU A 124 13.40 -4.29 6.61
N LYS A 125 12.88 -3.63 7.65
CA LYS A 125 11.44 -3.40 7.77
C LYS A 125 10.91 -2.45 6.68
N LEU A 126 11.65 -1.38 6.37
CA LEU A 126 11.24 -0.42 5.34
C LEU A 126 11.47 -0.94 3.92
N ALA A 127 12.50 -1.76 3.69
CA ALA A 127 12.68 -2.43 2.39
C ALA A 127 11.48 -3.34 2.06
N MET A 128 11.00 -4.05 3.08
CA MET A 128 9.91 -5.01 2.93
C MET A 128 8.54 -4.36 2.71
N PHE A 129 8.13 -3.41 3.57
CA PHE A 129 6.79 -2.82 3.46
C PHE A 129 6.81 -1.54 2.62
N GLN A 130 7.57 -0.53 3.05
CA GLN A 130 7.57 0.78 2.40
C GLN A 130 8.10 0.72 0.96
N PHE A 131 9.18 -0.02 0.70
CA PHE A 131 9.73 -0.08 -0.66
C PHE A 131 9.01 -1.10 -1.52
N ALA A 132 8.91 -2.36 -1.08
CA ALA A 132 8.34 -3.41 -1.92
C ALA A 132 6.80 -3.38 -1.93
N GLY A 133 6.16 -3.29 -0.75
CA GLY A 133 4.71 -3.26 -0.58
C GLY A 133 4.05 -2.02 -1.17
N GLU A 134 4.46 -0.81 -0.76
CA GLU A 134 3.79 0.41 -1.22
C GLU A 134 3.96 0.67 -2.71
N THR A 135 5.10 0.26 -3.30
CA THR A 135 5.26 0.32 -4.75
C THR A 135 4.21 -0.57 -5.45
N GLN A 136 3.92 -1.74 -4.87
CA GLN A 136 2.88 -2.65 -5.39
C GLN A 136 1.47 -2.09 -5.13
N SER A 137 1.24 -1.38 -4.04
CA SER A 137 -0.01 -0.63 -3.77
C SER A 137 -0.25 0.43 -4.85
N CYS A 138 0.78 1.23 -5.19
CA CYS A 138 0.71 2.26 -6.23
C CYS A 138 0.24 1.68 -7.57
N GLU A 139 0.93 0.65 -8.07
CA GLU A 139 0.57 -0.02 -9.34
C GLU A 139 -0.84 -0.63 -9.30
N GLY A 140 -1.22 -1.21 -8.15
CA GLY A 140 -2.56 -1.76 -7.93
C GLY A 140 -3.66 -0.69 -7.96
N PHE A 141 -3.40 0.49 -7.41
CA PHE A 141 -4.35 1.61 -7.42
C PHE A 141 -4.43 2.28 -8.79
N GLU A 142 -3.34 2.41 -9.53
CA GLU A 142 -3.39 2.84 -10.94
C GLU A 142 -4.30 1.92 -11.77
N THR A 143 -4.17 0.60 -11.57
CA THR A 143 -5.02 -0.40 -12.22
C THR A 143 -6.49 -0.27 -11.81
N LEU A 144 -6.75 -0.11 -10.51
CA LEU A 144 -8.11 0.09 -9.99
C LEU A 144 -8.75 1.36 -10.56
N ILE A 145 -8.02 2.48 -10.60
CA ILE A 145 -8.48 3.75 -11.17
C ILE A 145 -8.87 3.57 -12.65
N ALA A 146 -8.02 2.91 -13.43
CA ALA A 146 -8.30 2.66 -14.84
C ALA A 146 -9.56 1.82 -15.05
N LEU A 147 -9.79 0.82 -14.20
CA LEU A 147 -10.95 -0.06 -14.24
C LEU A 147 -12.24 0.58 -13.76
N ALA A 148 -12.14 1.50 -12.80
CA ALA A 148 -13.28 2.21 -12.23
C ALA A 148 -13.74 3.37 -13.13
N GLN A 149 -12.89 3.87 -14.02
CA GLN A 149 -13.14 5.11 -14.77
C GLN A 149 -14.49 5.15 -15.50
N ASP A 150 -14.94 4.04 -16.08
CA ASP A 150 -16.19 3.96 -16.86
C ASP A 150 -17.38 3.40 -16.08
N VAL A 151 -17.15 2.71 -14.95
CA VAL A 151 -18.21 2.04 -14.16
C VAL A 151 -18.49 2.70 -12.82
N ASP A 152 -17.51 3.39 -12.25
CA ASP A 152 -17.57 4.14 -10.98
C ASP A 152 -16.54 5.29 -10.99
N PRO A 153 -16.80 6.37 -11.76
CA PRO A 153 -15.86 7.48 -11.93
C PRO A 153 -15.58 8.23 -10.63
N GLU A 154 -16.51 8.22 -9.68
CA GLU A 154 -16.34 8.85 -8.36
C GLU A 154 -15.30 8.10 -7.52
N THR A 155 -15.34 6.77 -7.51
CA THR A 155 -14.29 5.97 -6.86
C THR A 155 -12.95 6.16 -7.56
N ALA A 156 -12.92 6.18 -8.90
CA ALA A 156 -11.69 6.46 -9.63
C ALA A 156 -11.07 7.82 -9.25
N GLU A 157 -11.90 8.86 -9.10
CA GLU A 157 -11.45 10.19 -8.71
C GLU A 157 -10.98 10.26 -7.25
N LEU A 158 -11.66 9.56 -6.34
CA LEU A 158 -11.24 9.43 -4.94
C LEU A 158 -9.81 8.88 -4.86
N TYR A 159 -9.55 7.73 -5.51
CA TYR A 159 -8.22 7.12 -5.49
C TYR A 159 -7.18 8.04 -6.14
N ARG A 160 -7.50 8.63 -7.30
CA ARG A 160 -6.57 9.50 -8.04
C ARG A 160 -6.13 10.72 -7.26
N THR A 161 -7.03 11.35 -6.52
CA THR A 161 -6.78 12.67 -5.93
C THR A 161 -6.52 12.64 -4.43
N ARG A 162 -6.98 11.62 -3.72
CA ARG A 162 -6.96 11.59 -2.25
C ARG A 162 -6.16 10.44 -1.64
N ILE A 163 -5.82 9.41 -2.42
CA ILE A 163 -5.13 8.21 -1.93
C ILE A 163 -3.79 8.03 -2.63
N LEU A 164 -3.79 7.83 -3.96
CA LEU A 164 -2.59 7.51 -4.74
C LEU A 164 -1.43 8.53 -4.59
N PRO A 165 -1.67 9.86 -4.51
CA PRO A 165 -0.58 10.82 -4.27
C PRO A 165 0.15 10.61 -2.93
N ASP A 166 -0.51 10.01 -1.95
CA ASP A 166 0.03 9.72 -0.63
C ASP A 166 0.83 8.41 -0.67
N GLU A 167 0.33 7.40 -1.38
CA GLU A 167 1.05 6.13 -1.61
C GLU A 167 2.40 6.33 -2.28
N TYR A 168 2.51 7.25 -3.25
CA TYR A 168 3.81 7.56 -3.83
C TYR A 168 4.78 8.16 -2.81
N ARG A 169 4.27 8.91 -1.82
CA ARG A 169 5.11 9.41 -0.72
C ARG A 169 5.50 8.29 0.23
N HIS A 170 4.58 7.37 0.55
CA HIS A 170 4.87 6.18 1.37
C HIS A 170 5.98 5.34 0.71
N ALA A 171 5.82 5.01 -0.57
CA ALA A 171 6.83 4.31 -1.36
C ALA A 171 8.20 5.04 -1.39
N ALA A 172 8.18 6.38 -1.40
CA ALA A 172 9.39 7.19 -1.36
C ALA A 172 10.12 7.11 0.00
N ILE A 173 9.42 6.86 1.13
CA ILE A 173 10.05 6.61 2.43
C ILE A 173 10.94 5.37 2.35
N GLY A 174 10.46 4.28 1.75
CA GLY A 174 11.23 3.05 1.55
C GLY A 174 12.48 3.27 0.70
N ARG A 175 12.35 3.99 -0.42
CA ARG A 175 13.50 4.37 -1.28
C ARG A 175 14.52 5.21 -0.52
N ARG A 176 14.06 6.16 0.30
CA ARG A 176 14.93 7.01 1.12
C ARG A 176 15.67 6.19 2.16
N ALA A 177 14.99 5.27 2.85
CA ALA A 177 15.62 4.37 3.81
C ALA A 177 16.73 3.52 3.17
N LEU A 178 16.44 2.88 2.02
CA LEU A 178 17.45 2.10 1.29
C LEU A 178 18.64 2.95 0.86
N THR A 179 18.40 4.15 0.35
CA THR A 179 19.47 5.05 -0.10
C THR A 179 20.36 5.53 1.06
N LEU A 180 19.78 5.71 2.25
CA LEU A 180 20.50 6.22 3.42
C LEU A 180 21.21 5.13 4.23
N LEU A 181 20.66 3.91 4.25
CA LEU A 181 21.06 2.89 5.22
C LEU A 181 21.65 1.61 4.60
N ALA A 182 21.53 1.42 3.28
CA ALA A 182 22.13 0.25 2.63
C ALA A 182 23.65 0.44 2.48
N ASP A 183 24.42 -0.44 3.12
CA ASP A 183 25.85 -0.57 2.88
C ASP A 183 26.07 -1.44 1.62
N THR A 184 26.65 -0.87 0.56
CA THR A 184 26.81 -1.47 -0.78
C THR A 184 28.23 -1.50 -1.31
#